data_AF-A0A9E0VB19-F1
#
_entry.id   AF-A0A9E0VB19-F1
#
_cell.length_a   1.000
_cell.length_b   1.000
_cell.length_c   1.000
_cell.angle_alpha   90.00
_cell.angle_beta   90.00
_cell.angle_gamma   90.00
#
_symmetry.space_group_name_H-M   'P 1'
#
loop_
_entity.id
_entity.type
_entity.pdbx_description
1 polymer ?
#
loop_
_entity_poly.entity_id
_entity_poly.type
_entity_poly.pdbx_seq_one_letter_code
_entity_poly.pdbx_strand_id
1 'polypeptide(L)' 'MDDERSKIIEEKFVRTEIVNERGLWVLYVEIGDSETSVRHRINAYYKKSLAEIAAHWIKRTAEKEIIFPDERS' A
#
# COMPACT_ATOMS: atom_id res chain seq x y z
N MET A 1 27.54 24.85 -16.87
CA MET A 1 27.12 23.43 -16.83
C MET A 1 26.67 23.21 -15.40
N ASP A 2 25.40 23.54 -15.16
CA ASP A 2 24.77 23.35 -13.86
C ASP A 2 24.19 21.94 -13.86
N ASP A 3 24.84 21.04 -13.12
CA ASP A 3 24.34 19.69 -12.86
C ASP A 3 23.10 19.81 -11.97
N GLU A 4 21.96 19.98 -12.62
CA GLU A 4 20.63 19.85 -12.06
C GLU A 4 20.43 18.38 -11.70
N ARG A 5 20.97 17.96 -10.55
CA ARG A 5 20.69 16.65 -9.96
C ARG A 5 19.20 16.60 -9.64
N SER A 6 18.41 16.11 -10.59
CA SER A 6 17.02 15.76 -10.37
C SER A 6 16.96 14.81 -9.17
N LYS A 7 16.47 15.30 -8.03
CA LYS A 7 16.12 14.44 -6.91
C LYS A 7 15.03 13.51 -7.43
N ILE A 8 15.37 12.25 -7.67
CA ILE A 8 14.39 11.20 -7.89
C ILE A 8 13.64 11.09 -6.57
N ILE A 9 12.40 11.57 -6.53
CA ILE A 9 11.50 11.34 -5.41
C ILE A 9 11.04 9.89 -5.59
N GLU A 10 11.59 8.96 -4.79
CA GLU A 10 11.04 7.61 -4.69
C GLU A 10 9.61 7.70 -4.16
N GLU A 11 8.62 7.58 -5.04
CA GLU A 11 7.21 7.61 -4.66
C GLU A 11 6.84 6.28 -4.00
N LYS A 12 6.98 6.21 -2.67
CA LYS A 12 6.55 5.06 -1.88
C LYS A 12 5.04 4.99 -1.84
N PHE A 13 4.48 3.81 -2.06
CA PHE A 13 3.05 3.58 -2.00
C PHE A 13 2.68 2.31 -1.22
N VAL A 14 1.45 2.31 -0.71
CA VAL A 14 0.79 1.12 -0.17
C VAL A 14 -0.59 1.00 -0.79
N ARG A 15 -0.92 -0.18 -1.31
CA ARG A 15 -2.22 -0.51 -1.90
C ARG A 15 -2.81 -1.73 -1.19
N THR A 16 -4.12 -1.74 -1.06
CA THR A 16 -4.88 -2.90 -0.56
C THR A 16 -5.81 -3.39 -1.65
N GLU A 17 -5.90 -4.71 -1.80
CA GLU A 17 -6.75 -5.34 -2.81
C GLU A 17 -7.51 -6.50 -2.16
N ILE A 18 -8.79 -6.61 -2.47
CA ILE A 18 -9.66 -7.70 -1.99
C ILE A 18 -10.09 -8.52 -3.19
N VAL A 19 -9.73 -9.80 -3.19
CA VAL A 19 -10.01 -10.74 -4.28
C VAL A 19 -10.90 -11.87 -3.75
N ASN A 20 -11.88 -12.31 -4.54
CA ASN A 20 -12.65 -13.50 -4.21
C ASN A 20 -11.90 -14.75 -4.69
N GLU A 21 -11.45 -15.58 -3.76
CA GLU A 21 -10.77 -16.85 -4.04
C GLU A 21 -11.54 -17.99 -3.38
N ARG A 22 -12.11 -18.88 -4.20
CA ARG A 22 -12.81 -20.10 -3.74
C ARG A 22 -13.89 -19.81 -2.68
N GLY A 23 -14.62 -18.70 -2.84
CA GLY A 23 -15.70 -18.30 -1.93
C GLY A 23 -15.24 -17.53 -0.68
N LEU A 24 -13.94 -17.26 -0.54
CA LEU A 24 -13.38 -16.41 0.50
C LEU A 24 -12.91 -15.09 -0.08
N TRP A 25 -13.01 -14.03 0.71
CA TRP A 25 -12.53 -12.68 0.38
C TRP A 25 -11.13 -12.52 0.94
N VAL A 26 -10.13 -12.61 0.07
CA VAL A 26 -8.71 -12.56 0.42
C VAL A 26 -8.20 -11.14 0.30
N LEU A 27 -7.61 -10.64 1.37
CA LEU A 27 -6.96 -9.32 1.41
C LEU A 27 -5.48 -9.46 1.08
N TYR A 28 -5.05 -8.73 0.06
CA TYR A 28 -3.66 -8.51 -0.30
C TYR A 28 -3.25 -7.08 0.04
N VAL A 29 -1.99 -6.93 0.43
CA VAL A 29 -1.33 -5.63 0.59
C VAL A 29 -0.14 -5.62 -0.35
N GLU A 30 -0.03 -4.56 -1.14
CA GLU A 30 1.11 -4.29 -1.99
C GLU A 30 1.84 -3.06 -1.45
N ILE A 31 3.15 -3.19 -1.27
CA ILE A 31 4.04 -2.13 -0.79
C ILE A 31 5.17 -2.01 -1.80
N GLY A 32 5.47 -0.79 -2.22
CA GLY A 32 6.52 -0.58 -3.23
C GLY A 32 6.88 0.88 -3.42
N ASP A 33 7.69 1.10 -4.43
CA ASP A 33 8.15 2.37 -4.95
C ASP A 33 8.00 2.40 -6.48
N SER A 34 8.66 3.35 -7.15
CA SER A 34 8.64 3.50 -8.61
C SER A 34 9.30 2.35 -9.37
N GLU A 35 10.14 1.54 -8.72
CA GLU A 35 10.94 0.49 -9.38
C GLU A 35 10.49 -0.91 -9.00
N THR A 36 10.09 -1.12 -7.74
CA THR A 36 9.78 -2.44 -7.21
C THR A 36 8.56 -2.43 -6.31
N SER A 37 7.81 -3.53 -6.32
CA SER A 37 6.74 -3.76 -5.35
C SER A 37 6.70 -5.21 -4.90
N VAL A 38 6.23 -5.42 -3.68
CA VAL A 38 5.99 -6.73 -3.09
C VAL A 38 4.54 -6.83 -2.67
N ARG A 39 3.89 -7.91 -3.11
CA ARG A 39 2.51 -8.23 -2.76
C ARG A 39 2.46 -9.35 -1.73
N HIS A 40 1.81 -9.09 -0.61
CA HIS A 40 1.62 -10.03 0.48
C HIS A 40 0.15 -10.36 0.70
N ARG A 41 -0.13 -11.66 0.87
CA ARG A 41 -1.44 -12.14 1.30
C ARG A 41 -1.55 -11.96 2.81
N ILE A 42 -2.54 -11.20 3.27
CA ILE A 42 -2.75 -10.94 4.69
C ILE A 42 -3.64 -12.01 5.30
N ASN A 43 -4.89 -12.11 4.84
CA ASN A 43 -5.84 -13.06 5.39
C ASN A 43 -7.02 -13.31 4.44
N ALA A 44 -7.81 -14.33 4.72
CA ALA A 44 -9.06 -14.65 4.04
C ALA A 44 -10.26 -14.48 4.98
N TYR A 45 -11.33 -13.89 4.47
CA TYR A 45 -12.54 -13.58 5.22
C TYR A 45 -13.76 -14.23 4.56
N TYR A 46 -14.72 -14.67 5.37
CA TYR A 46 -15.96 -15.27 4.87
C TYR A 46 -16.99 -14.22 4.39
N LYS A 47 -16.79 -12.93 4.73
CA LYS A 47 -17.63 -11.81 4.29
C LYS A 47 -16.76 -10.71 3.68
N LYS A 48 -17.23 -10.12 2.57
CA LYS A 48 -16.55 -9.00 1.90
C LYS A 48 -16.35 -7.82 2.82
N SER A 49 -17.37 -7.48 3.60
CA SER A 49 -17.34 -6.35 4.53
C SER A 49 -16.25 -6.48 5.61
N LEU A 50 -15.93 -7.71 6.05
CA LEU A 50 -14.83 -7.93 7.00
C LEU A 50 -13.46 -7.69 6.35
N ALA A 51 -13.29 -8.14 5.10
CA ALA A 51 -12.08 -7.85 4.34
C ALA A 51 -11.92 -6.34 4.08
N GLU A 52 -13.02 -5.63 3.80
CA GLU A 52 -13.03 -4.18 3.60
C GLU A 52 -12.68 -3.40 4.87
N ILE A 53 -13.23 -3.80 6.02
CA ILE A 53 -12.86 -3.22 7.32
C ILE A 53 -11.36 -3.42 7.59
N ALA A 54 -10.85 -4.64 7.39
CA ALA A 54 -9.43 -4.94 7.58
C ALA A 54 -8.55 -4.12 6.63
N ALA A 55 -8.91 -4.04 5.34
CA ALA A 55 -8.21 -3.23 4.34
C ALA A 55 -8.16 -1.75 4.72
N HIS A 56 -9.26 -1.21 5.25
CA HIS A 56 -9.33 0.16 5.72
C HIS A 56 -8.37 0.43 6.89
N TRP A 57 -8.33 -0.45 7.89
CA TRP A 57 -7.41 -0.33 9.02
C TRP A 57 -5.95 -0.43 8.61
N ILE A 58 -5.62 -1.36 7.70
CA ILE A 58 -4.26 -1.51 7.20
C ILE A 58 -3.84 -0.28 6.42
N LYS A 59 -4.66 0.18 5.48
CA LYS A 59 -4.38 1.39 4.69
C LYS A 59 -4.15 2.59 5.60
N ARG A 60 -5.06 2.83 6.56
CA ARG A 60 -4.96 3.94 7.51
C ARG A 60 -3.69 3.88 8.38
N THR A 61 -3.26 2.68 8.75
CA THR A 61 -2.03 2.50 9.54
C THR A 61 -0.81 2.74 8.66
N ALA A 62 -0.79 2.17 7.46
CA ALA A 62 0.29 2.34 6.51
C ALA A 62 0.49 3.82 6.14
N GLU A 63 -0.59 4.56 5.86
CA GLU A 63 -0.53 6.00 5.56
C GLU A 63 0.02 6.85 6.71
N LYS A 64 -0.09 6.40 7.96
CA LYS A 64 0.51 7.08 9.13
C LYS A 64 1.99 6.78 9.29
N GLU A 65 2.39 5.55 8.98
CA GLU A 65 3.77 5.06 9.14
C GLU A 65 4.66 5.45 7.94
N ILE A 66 4.06 5.68 6.77
CA ILE A 66 4.76 6.32 5.64
C ILE A 66 4.97 7.78 6.03
N ILE A 67 6.09 8.05 6.68
CA ILE A 67 6.61 9.41 6.82
C ILE A 67 6.98 9.86 5.40
N PHE A 68 6.05 10.52 4.72
CA PHE A 68 6.44 11.42 3.64
C PHE A 68 7.37 12.45 4.29
N PRO A 69 8.62 12.65 3.80
CA PRO A 69 9.38 13.81 4.21
C PRO A 69 8.50 15.03 3.91
N ASP A 70 8.08 15.70 4.98
CA ASP A 70 7.23 16.88 4.97
C ASP A 70 7.80 17.86 3.91
N GLU A 71 7.09 18.07 2.80
CA GLU A 71 7.30 19.26 1.97
C GLU A 71 6.75 20.47 2.74
N ARG A 72 7.37 20.79 3.87
CA ARG A 72 7.33 22.11 4.49
C ARG A 72 8.65 22.77 4.16
N SER A 73 8.63 23.50 3.04
CA SER A 73 9.61 24.53 2.73
C SER A 73 8.93 25.87 2.55
#